data_AF-A0A0F9RTM5-F1
#
_entry.id   AF-A0A0F9RTM5-F1
#
_cell.length_a   1.000
_cell.length_b   1.000
_cell.length_c   1.000
_cell.angle_alpha   90.00
_cell.angle_beta   90.00
_cell.angle_gamma   90.00
#
_symmetry.space_group_name_H-M   'P 1'
#
loop_
_entity.id
_entity.type
_entity.pdbx_description
1 polymer ?
#
loop_
_entity_poly.entity_id
_entity_poly.type
_entity_poly.pdbx_seq_one_letter_code
_entity_poly.pdbx_strand_id
1 'polypeptide(L)'
;MTEKMRKQRDLAKQRNFDYIREYKEYHRCCECSEGRAVCLDLHHEDPNTKKFTLSDGKSHSIKSINLELKKCIVLCANCHRLHHAQVQHEKVIKEENETNTLF
;
A
#
# COMPACT_ATOMS: atom_id res chain seq x y z
N MET A 1 -21.03 -22.36 -9.74
CA MET A 1 -21.04 -21.43 -8.59
C MET A 1 -22.47 -20.93 -8.41
N THR A 2 -23.07 -21.09 -7.24
CA THR A 2 -24.49 -20.72 -7.04
C THR A 2 -24.63 -19.19 -6.88
N GLU A 3 -25.79 -18.65 -7.24
CA GLU A 3 -26.09 -17.21 -7.13
C GLU A 3 -25.93 -16.68 -5.70
N LYS A 4 -26.33 -17.48 -4.71
CA LYS A 4 -26.13 -17.20 -3.28
C LYS A 4 -24.64 -17.02 -2.94
N MET A 5 -23.77 -17.89 -3.46
CA MET A 5 -22.32 -17.80 -3.23
C MET A 5 -21.68 -16.59 -3.93
N ARG A 6 -22.20 -16.18 -5.09
CA ARG A 6 -21.77 -14.95 -5.78
C ARG A 6 -22.11 -13.72 -4.94
N LYS A 7 -23.37 -13.58 -4.52
CA LYS A 7 -23.84 -12.45 -3.70
C LYS A 7 -23.05 -12.30 -2.40
N GLN A 8 -22.78 -13.41 -1.71
CA GLN A 8 -21.98 -13.38 -0.47
C GLN A 8 -20.54 -12.91 -0.69
N ARG A 9 -19.93 -13.30 -1.82
CA ARG A 9 -18.58 -12.85 -2.19
C ARG A 9 -18.53 -11.36 -2.47
N ASP A 10 -19.54 -10.84 -3.17
CA ASP A 10 -19.62 -9.43 -3.52
C ASP A 10 -19.81 -8.55 -2.27
N LEU A 11 -20.65 -8.99 -1.33
CA LEU A 11 -20.79 -8.34 -0.02
C LEU A 11 -19.49 -8.33 0.77
N ALA A 12 -18.76 -9.46 0.79
CA ALA A 12 -17.46 -9.54 1.47
C ALA A 12 -16.43 -8.59 0.84
N LYS A 13 -16.39 -8.52 -0.50
CA LYS A 13 -15.52 -7.59 -1.24
C LYS A 13 -15.85 -6.13 -0.93
N GLN A 14 -17.14 -5.78 -0.90
CA GLN A 14 -17.60 -4.42 -0.58
C GLN A 14 -17.18 -4.03 0.84
N ARG A 15 -17.48 -4.88 1.83
CA ARG A 15 -17.04 -4.66 3.23
C ARG A 15 -15.53 -4.49 3.34
N ASN A 16 -14.75 -5.33 2.65
CA ASN A 16 -13.29 -5.24 2.68
C ASN A 16 -12.79 -3.92 2.03
N PHE A 17 -13.45 -3.47 0.96
CA PHE A 17 -13.16 -2.19 0.33
C PHE A 17 -13.45 -1.01 1.26
N ASP A 18 -14.61 -1.02 1.92
CA ASP A 18 -15.00 0.04 2.87
C ASP A 18 -14.03 0.10 4.06
N TYR A 19 -13.62 -1.05 4.58
CA TYR A 19 -12.63 -1.14 5.66
C TYR A 19 -11.27 -0.52 5.28
N ILE A 20 -10.78 -0.81 4.06
CA ILE A 20 -9.53 -0.23 3.56
C ILE A 20 -9.68 1.27 3.32
N ARG A 21 -10.85 1.72 2.83
CA ARG A 21 -11.14 3.15 2.63
C ARG A 21 -11.10 3.90 3.95
N GLU A 22 -11.81 3.42 4.98
CA GLU A 22 -11.84 4.02 6.31
C GLU A 22 -10.44 4.11 6.92
N TYR A 23 -9.62 3.06 6.75
CA TYR A 23 -8.23 3.08 7.19
C TYR A 23 -7.43 4.21 6.52
N LYS A 24 -7.56 4.37 5.19
CA LYS A 24 -6.88 5.45 4.46
C LYS A 24 -7.33 6.83 4.93
N GLU A 25 -8.63 7.05 5.13
CA GLU A 25 -9.18 8.34 5.57
C GLU A 25 -8.73 8.71 6.98
N TYR A 26 -8.66 7.72 7.87
CA TYR A 26 -8.21 7.92 9.24
C TYR A 26 -6.73 8.29 9.30
N HIS A 27 -5.87 7.58 8.57
CA HIS A 27 -4.42 7.78 8.63
C HIS A 27 -3.92 8.95 7.79
N ARG A 28 -4.62 9.29 6.69
CA ARG A 28 -4.24 10.35 5.74
C ARG A 28 -2.83 10.15 5.16
N CYS A 29 -2.41 11.00 4.23
CA CYS A 29 -1.04 10.97 3.75
C CYS A 29 -0.07 11.34 4.90
N CYS A 30 1.01 10.57 5.11
CA CYS A 30 2.00 10.91 6.13
C CYS A 30 2.96 12.03 5.71
N GLU A 31 3.04 12.33 4.41
CA GLU A 31 3.96 13.35 3.85
C GLU A 31 3.26 14.70 3.54
N CYS A 32 1.93 14.71 3.47
CA CYS A 32 1.16 15.91 3.13
C CYS A 32 -0.25 15.89 3.73
N SER A 33 -1.02 16.96 3.52
CA SER A 33 -2.35 17.11 4.14
C SER A 33 -3.50 16.39 3.42
N GLU A 34 -3.23 15.59 2.37
CA GLU A 34 -4.28 14.88 1.63
C GLU A 34 -4.95 13.82 2.52
N GLY A 35 -6.29 13.82 2.53
CA GLY A 35 -7.09 12.92 3.34
C GLY A 35 -8.19 12.20 2.57
N ARG A 36 -8.40 12.51 1.29
CA ARG A 36 -9.41 11.86 0.46
C ARG A 36 -8.90 10.47 0.09
N ALA A 37 -9.58 9.43 0.57
CA ALA A 37 -9.19 8.03 0.37
C ALA A 37 -8.86 7.66 -1.08
N VAL A 38 -9.57 8.26 -2.04
CA VAL A 38 -9.42 8.04 -3.48
C VAL A 38 -8.07 8.50 -4.03
N CYS A 39 -7.40 9.43 -3.34
CA CYS A 39 -6.08 9.95 -3.70
C CYS A 39 -4.94 9.24 -2.94
N LEU A 40 -5.28 8.35 -2.01
CA LEU A 40 -4.34 7.71 -1.10
C LEU A 40 -4.05 6.26 -1.53
N ASP A 41 -2.80 5.88 -1.45
CA ASP A 41 -2.26 4.55 -1.69
C ASP A 41 -1.61 4.01 -0.42
N LEU A 42 -1.50 2.67 -0.36
CA LEU A 42 -0.85 1.96 0.72
C LEU A 42 0.51 1.50 0.22
N HIS A 43 1.56 2.07 0.79
CA HIS A 43 2.94 1.76 0.46
C HIS A 43 3.53 0.87 1.56
N HIS A 44 3.98 -0.33 1.21
CA HIS A 44 4.68 -1.20 2.15
C HIS A 44 6.06 -0.62 2.48
N GLU A 45 6.35 -0.40 3.76
CA GLU A 45 7.66 0.12 4.21
C GLU A 45 8.79 -0.85 3.86
N ASP A 46 8.59 -2.15 4.12
CA ASP A 46 9.49 -3.20 3.67
C ASP A 46 8.76 -4.12 2.66
N PRO A 47 9.11 -4.05 1.37
CA PRO A 47 8.48 -4.87 0.35
C PRO A 47 8.73 -6.38 0.53
N ASN A 48 9.71 -6.80 1.34
CA ASN A 48 9.99 -8.21 1.62
C ASN A 48 9.07 -8.79 2.71
N THR A 49 8.42 -7.94 3.51
CA THR A 49 7.51 -8.37 4.58
C THR A 49 6.07 -8.53 4.11
N LYS A 50 5.75 -8.07 2.89
CA LYS A 50 4.40 -8.11 2.35
C LYS A 50 3.96 -9.53 2.07
N LYS A 51 2.75 -9.89 2.46
CA LYS A 51 2.15 -11.20 2.13
C LYS A 51 1.33 -11.14 0.85
N PHE A 52 0.71 -10.00 0.60
CA PHE A 52 -0.10 -9.74 -0.59
C PHE A 52 -0.25 -8.23 -0.80
N THR A 53 -0.61 -7.86 -2.02
CA THR A 53 -0.95 -6.50 -2.41
C THR A 53 -2.36 -6.14 -1.96
N LEU A 54 -2.54 -5.00 -1.28
CA LEU A 54 -3.85 -4.58 -0.78
C LEU A 54 -4.82 -4.16 -1.90
N SER A 55 -4.32 -3.87 -3.10
CA SER A 55 -5.11 -3.76 -4.34
C SER A 55 -5.86 -5.06 -4.66
N ASP A 56 -5.23 -6.20 -4.38
CA ASP A 56 -5.79 -7.56 -4.53
C ASP A 56 -6.45 -8.07 -3.23
N GLY A 57 -6.30 -7.32 -2.13
CA GLY A 57 -6.75 -7.59 -0.77
C GLY A 57 -8.24 -7.92 -0.59
N LYS A 58 -9.07 -7.67 -1.62
CA LYS A 58 -10.53 -7.78 -1.56
C LYS A 58 -11.04 -9.21 -1.34
N SER A 59 -10.22 -10.23 -1.60
CA SER A 59 -10.53 -11.66 -1.37
C SER A 59 -10.04 -12.21 -0.03
N HIS A 60 -9.36 -11.42 0.80
CA HIS A 60 -8.80 -11.89 2.06
C HIS A 60 -9.73 -11.64 3.25
N SER A 61 -9.46 -12.31 4.38
CA SER A 61 -10.16 -12.04 5.63
C SER A 61 -9.83 -10.64 6.17
N ILE A 62 -10.74 -10.00 6.89
CA ILE A 62 -10.47 -8.70 7.54
C ILE A 62 -9.24 -8.78 8.45
N LYS A 63 -9.05 -9.90 9.17
CA LYS A 63 -7.87 -10.09 10.03
C LYS A 63 -6.58 -10.05 9.22
N SER A 64 -6.55 -10.73 8.08
CA SER A 64 -5.39 -10.73 7.18
C SER A 64 -5.14 -9.34 6.60
N ILE A 65 -6.20 -8.64 6.17
CA ILE A 65 -6.12 -7.27 5.66
C ILE A 65 -5.55 -6.33 6.74
N ASN A 66 -6.05 -6.41 7.98
CA ASN A 66 -5.55 -5.57 9.08
C ASN A 66 -4.07 -5.81 9.39
N LEU A 67 -3.62 -7.07 9.41
CA LEU A 67 -2.21 -7.39 9.63
C LEU A 67 -1.31 -6.86 8.51
N GLU A 68 -1.81 -6.82 7.28
CA GLU A 68 -1.07 -6.29 6.15
C GLU A 68 -1.06 -4.76 6.13
N LEU A 69 -2.18 -4.11 6.47
CA LEU A 69 -2.28 -2.65 6.61
C LEU A 69 -1.26 -2.10 7.61
N LYS A 70 -1.01 -2.81 8.71
CA LYS A 70 -0.02 -2.41 9.74
C LYS A 70 1.44 -2.36 9.24
N LYS A 71 1.73 -2.90 8.06
CA LYS A 71 3.06 -2.85 7.42
C LYS A 71 3.16 -1.75 6.37
N CYS A 72 2.08 -0.99 6.19
CA CYS A 72 1.96 0.01 5.16
C CYS A 72 1.90 1.39 5.78
N ILE A 73 2.55 2.34 5.13
CA ILE A 73 2.28 3.76 5.29
C ILE A 73 1.25 4.21 4.25
N VAL A 74 0.52 5.26 4.59
CA VAL A 74 -0.47 5.86 3.70
C VAL A 74 0.17 7.07 3.02
N LEU A 75 0.22 7.05 1.70
CA LEU A 75 0.81 8.11 0.87
C LEU A 75 -0.19 8.54 -0.19
N CYS A 76 -0.26 9.84 -0.50
CA CYS A 76 -0.99 10.25 -1.70
C CYS A 76 -0.23 9.83 -2.96
N ALA A 77 -0.93 9.69 -4.09
CA ALA A 77 -0.33 9.25 -5.35
C ALA A 77 0.92 10.05 -5.77
N ASN A 78 1.01 11.33 -5.41
CA ASN A 78 2.17 12.17 -5.72
C ASN A 78 3.34 11.91 -4.76
N CYS A 79 3.10 11.91 -3.45
CA CYS A 79 4.10 11.57 -2.45
C CYS A 79 4.63 10.13 -2.64
N HIS A 80 3.76 9.20 -3.03
CA HIS A 80 4.14 7.82 -3.34
C HIS A 80 5.12 7.72 -4.51
N ARG A 81 4.88 8.48 -5.60
CA ARG A 81 5.82 8.56 -6.74
C ARG A 81 7.15 9.19 -6.33
N LEU A 82 7.12 10.25 -5.53
CA LEU A 82 8.33 10.90 -5.02
C LEU A 82 9.13 9.96 -4.13
N HIS A 83 8.48 9.22 -3.24
CA HIS A 83 9.12 8.22 -2.39
C HIS A 83 9.85 7.17 -3.24
N HIS A 84 9.20 6.63 -4.27
CA HIS A 84 9.87 5.73 -5.21
C HIS A 84 11.04 6.38 -5.94
N ALA A 85 10.92 7.63 -6.40
CA ALA A 85 12.00 8.33 -7.09
C ALA A 85 13.22 8.59 -6.17
N GLN A 86 13.00 9.01 -4.92
CA GLN A 86 14.06 9.26 -3.94
C GLN A 86 14.83 7.99 -3.60
N VAL A 87 14.11 6.88 -3.37
CA VAL A 87 14.73 5.57 -3.10
C VAL A 87 15.61 5.10 -4.27
N GLN A 88 15.23 5.40 -5.52
CA GLN A 88 16.08 5.05 -6.67
C GLN A 88 17.33 5.94 -6.73
N HIS A 89 17.21 7.23 -6.45
CA HIS A 89 18.33 8.15 -6.44
C HIS A 89 19.41 7.77 -5.41
N GLU A 90 19.01 7.37 -4.20
CA GLU A 90 19.95 6.90 -3.16
C GLU A 90 20.69 5.62 -3.54
N LYS A 91 20.05 4.71 -4.30
CA LYS A 91 20.69 3.48 -4.78
C LYS A 91 21.78 3.79 -5.80
N VAL A 92 21.48 4.67 -6.76
CA VAL A 92 22.44 5.11 -7.78
C VAL A 92 23.68 5.74 -7.12
N ILE A 93 23.49 6.63 -6.15
CA ILE A 93 24.62 7.26 -5.42
C ILE A 93 25.47 6.23 -4.69
N LYS A 94 24.88 5.19 -4.08
CA LYS A 94 25.65 4.15 -3.40
C LYS A 94 26.46 3.30 -4.38
N GLU A 95 25.86 2.89 -5.48
CA GLU A 95 26.54 2.12 -6.53
C GLU A 95 27.70 2.91 -7.19
N GLU A 96 27.50 4.20 -7.45
CA GLU A 96 28.54 5.10 -7.96
C GLU A 96 29.69 5.28 -6.96
N ASN A 97 29.39 5.42 -5.67
CA ASN A 97 30.43 5.56 -4.65
C ASN A 97 31.22 4.25 -4.43
N GLU A 98 30.57 3.09 -4.49
CA GLU A 98 31.23 1.78 -4.35
C GLU A 98 32.16 1.47 -5.54
N THR A 99 31.76 1.85 -6.75
CA THR A 99 32.59 1.69 -7.96
C THR A 99 33.78 2.66 -7.99
N ASN A 100 33.64 3.86 -7.39
CA ASN A 100 34.73 4.84 -7.32
C ASN A 100 35.74 4.57 -6.20
N THR A 101 35.47 3.65 -5.28
CA THR A 101 36.42 3.19 -4.25
C THR A 101 37.30 2.01 -4.67
N LEU A 102 37.13 1.50 -5.90
CA LEU A 102 37.92 0.39 -6.48
C LEU A 102 39.07 0.85 -7.40
N PHE A 103 39.42 2.14 -7.39
CA PHE A 103 40.59 2.71 -8.06
C PHE A 103 41.41 3.59 -7.12
#